data_AF-V5H5J5-F1
#
_entry.id   AF-V5H5J5-F1
#
_cell.length_a   1.000
_cell.length_b   1.000
_cell.length_c   1.000
_cell.angle_alpha   90.00
_cell.angle_beta   90.00
_cell.angle_gamma   90.00
#
_symmetry.space_group_name_H-M   'P 1'
#
loop_
_entity.id
_entity.type
_entity.pdbx_description
1 polymer ?
#
loop_
_entity_poly.entity_id
_entity_poly.type
_entity_poly.pdbx_seq_one_letter_code
_entity_poly.pdbx_strand_id
1 'polypeptide(L)'
;KMSWIFGYGRGRDQPPDLSQMGLGVPAGAGGSDDGSPKEPSLTKAERKAMEAYRFDSTALERAAQAARELEKSKHAKEALELSKLQESTRQVEQQAKIKEYEAHIAQMQIEAKRAEAEEKRKLLQEETKQHQARAQYQDQLARKRYDDQLSQQQRMNEENLRRQEESVAKQEAMRKATIEHEMDLRHKNEMKRVEAELKAKAKIDRENRDLTLEQIRLKAEENRVTVLESIKTAGTVIGSGAQAMLTDWNKVLTAAGGLSLLALGIYSAKGATGVTARYIESRLGKPSLVRETSRFSLLDSVKHPIETVKKLRTTEQDALSGIILAPKLEERLRDVAIATKNTKQNRGMYRNILMHGPPGTGKTMFAKKLAKHSGMDYAILTG
;
A
#
# COMPACT_ATOMS: atom_id res chain seq x y z
N LYS A 1 13.62 -22.23 -27.02
CA LYS A 1 13.78 -22.69 -28.42
C LYS A 1 13.14 -21.63 -29.31
N MET A 2 13.98 -20.89 -30.01
CA MET A 2 13.64 -19.81 -30.93
C MET A 2 13.44 -20.33 -32.36
N SER A 3 12.83 -19.47 -33.18
CA SER A 3 12.69 -19.50 -34.63
C SER A 3 11.47 -20.23 -35.17
N TRP A 4 10.59 -19.46 -35.81
CA TRP A 4 10.22 -19.65 -37.21
C TRP A 4 9.63 -18.31 -37.68
N ILE A 5 10.55 -17.42 -38.08
CA ILE A 5 10.28 -16.15 -38.75
C ILE A 5 10.94 -16.30 -40.13
N PHE A 6 10.14 -16.04 -41.17
CA PHE A 6 10.36 -16.17 -42.62
C PHE A 6 9.93 -17.50 -43.28
N GLY A 7 8.78 -17.43 -43.93
CA GLY A 7 8.37 -18.29 -45.03
C GLY A 7 7.42 -17.51 -45.95
N TYR A 8 7.98 -16.77 -46.91
CA TYR A 8 7.24 -16.27 -48.07
C TYR A 8 6.78 -17.46 -48.91
N GLY A 9 5.48 -17.55 -49.24
CA GLY A 9 4.95 -18.63 -50.08
C GLY A 9 3.60 -18.30 -50.68
N ARG A 10 3.65 -17.78 -51.92
CA ARG A 10 2.62 -17.69 -52.98
C ARG A 10 1.15 -17.99 -52.63
N GLY A 11 0.32 -17.00 -52.91
CA GLY A 11 -1.12 -17.17 -53.07
C GLY A 11 -1.50 -18.18 -54.14
N ARG A 12 -2.59 -18.89 -53.84
CA ARG A 12 -3.51 -19.49 -54.81
C ARG A 12 -4.90 -19.24 -54.26
N ASP A 13 -5.63 -18.36 -54.92
CA ASP A 13 -7.07 -18.20 -54.72
C ASP A 13 -7.75 -19.55 -54.96
N GLN A 14 -8.43 -20.05 -53.93
CA GLN A 14 -9.34 -21.17 -54.03
C GLN A 14 -10.75 -20.61 -53.74
N PRO A 15 -11.73 -20.80 -54.63
CA PRO A 15 -13.08 -20.31 -54.38
C PRO A 15 -13.69 -21.03 -53.18
N PRO A 16 -14.58 -20.37 -52.41
CA PRO A 16 -15.14 -20.95 -51.19
C PRO A 16 -15.97 -22.20 -51.51
N ASP A 17 -15.72 -23.24 -50.72
CA ASP A 17 -16.41 -24.52 -50.73
C ASP A 17 -17.85 -24.34 -50.21
N LEU A 18 -18.84 -24.54 -51.08
CA LEU A 18 -20.29 -24.43 -50.77
C LEU A 18 -20.88 -25.71 -50.16
N SER A 19 -20.07 -26.70 -49.77
CA SER A 19 -20.56 -27.95 -49.20
C SER A 19 -21.11 -27.86 -47.77
N GLN A 20 -21.07 -26.69 -47.12
CA GLN A 20 -21.56 -26.50 -45.75
C GLN A 20 -23.04 -26.11 -45.64
N MET A 21 -23.77 -26.00 -46.76
CA MET A 21 -25.22 -25.77 -46.73
C MET A 21 -25.95 -27.11 -46.85
N GLY A 22 -26.24 -27.70 -45.69
CA GLY A 22 -26.78 -29.05 -45.52
C GLY A 22 -28.08 -29.33 -46.27
N LEU A 23 -27.95 -29.79 -47.51
CA LEU A 23 -29.00 -30.47 -48.26
C LEU A 23 -28.50 -31.88 -48.60
N GLY A 24 -29.18 -32.87 -48.03
CA GLY A 24 -28.83 -34.28 -48.14
C GLY A 24 -28.86 -34.77 -49.59
N VAL A 25 -27.80 -35.48 -49.97
CA VAL A 25 -27.71 -36.26 -51.21
C VAL A 25 -28.42 -37.60 -50.98
N PRO A 26 -29.33 -38.07 -51.85
CA PRO A 26 -29.84 -39.43 -51.73
C PRO A 26 -28.81 -40.43 -52.27
N ALA A 27 -28.75 -41.58 -51.61
CA ALA A 27 -27.81 -42.66 -51.83
C ALA A 27 -27.82 -43.20 -53.28
N GLY A 28 -26.63 -43.49 -53.81
CA GLY A 28 -26.46 -44.25 -55.03
C GLY A 28 -26.70 -45.74 -54.80
N ALA A 29 -27.55 -46.34 -55.63
CA ALA A 29 -27.62 -47.78 -55.83
C ALA A 29 -26.91 -48.12 -57.15
N GLY A 30 -25.89 -48.98 -57.07
CA GLY A 30 -25.27 -49.58 -58.24
C GLY A 30 -26.11 -50.71 -58.82
N GLY A 31 -25.98 -50.94 -60.12
CA GLY A 31 -26.59 -52.06 -60.83
C GLY A 31 -26.33 -51.97 -62.32
N SER A 32 -25.76 -53.03 -62.86
CA SER A 32 -25.21 -53.20 -64.20
C SER A 32 -26.24 -53.37 -65.33
N ASP A 33 -25.75 -53.09 -66.54
CA ASP A 33 -25.91 -53.87 -67.78
C ASP A 33 -26.77 -53.33 -68.94
N ASP A 34 -26.15 -53.52 -70.10
CA ASP A 34 -26.46 -53.47 -71.54
C ASP A 34 -27.86 -53.10 -72.11
N GLY A 35 -27.82 -52.48 -73.31
CA GLY A 35 -28.84 -52.65 -74.36
C GLY A 35 -29.85 -51.52 -74.64
N SER A 36 -29.56 -50.70 -75.66
CA SER A 36 -30.48 -49.89 -76.52
C SER A 36 -31.25 -48.71 -75.90
N PRO A 37 -31.33 -47.52 -76.54
CA PRO A 37 -31.95 -46.34 -75.94
C PRO A 37 -33.49 -46.44 -75.97
N LYS A 38 -34.10 -46.55 -74.79
CA LYS A 38 -35.52 -46.21 -74.57
C LYS A 38 -35.62 -44.77 -74.08
N GLU A 39 -36.52 -43.99 -74.66
CA GLU A 39 -36.80 -42.61 -74.24
C GLU A 39 -37.15 -42.53 -72.75
N PRO A 40 -36.63 -41.54 -71.99
CA PRO A 40 -36.91 -41.41 -70.56
C PRO A 40 -38.31 -40.80 -70.34
N SER A 41 -39.11 -41.45 -69.50
CA SER A 41 -40.41 -40.94 -69.05
C SER A 41 -40.22 -39.83 -68.01
N LEU A 42 -40.05 -38.59 -68.47
CA LEU A 42 -39.86 -37.41 -67.61
C LEU A 42 -41.14 -37.00 -66.87
N THR A 43 -40.98 -36.49 -65.63
CA THR A 43 -42.09 -35.97 -64.79
C THR A 43 -42.67 -34.66 -65.36
N LYS A 44 -43.93 -34.33 -65.02
CA LYS A 44 -44.63 -33.15 -65.56
C LYS A 44 -43.89 -31.83 -65.28
N ALA A 45 -43.16 -31.74 -64.17
CA ALA A 45 -42.35 -30.56 -63.81
C ALA A 45 -41.09 -30.45 -64.67
N GLU A 46 -40.39 -31.56 -64.93
CA GLU A 46 -39.21 -31.59 -65.80
C GLU A 46 -39.59 -31.35 -67.26
N ARG A 47 -40.74 -31.87 -67.72
CA ARG A 47 -41.29 -31.53 -69.05
C ARG A 47 -41.61 -30.05 -69.18
N LYS A 48 -42.14 -29.42 -68.12
CA LYS A 48 -42.44 -27.98 -68.09
C LYS A 48 -41.17 -27.12 -68.06
N ALA A 49 -40.15 -27.55 -67.33
CA ALA A 49 -38.84 -26.90 -67.31
C ALA A 49 -38.15 -27.02 -68.69
N MET A 50 -38.24 -28.17 -69.35
CA MET A 50 -37.79 -28.32 -70.73
C MET A 50 -38.65 -27.54 -71.74
N GLU A 51 -39.95 -27.37 -71.50
CA GLU A 51 -40.83 -26.51 -72.32
C GLU A 51 -40.39 -25.04 -72.30
N ALA A 52 -39.90 -24.54 -71.17
CA ALA A 52 -39.36 -23.18 -71.08
C ALA A 52 -38.06 -22.98 -71.88
N TYR A 53 -37.32 -24.06 -72.14
CA TYR A 53 -36.13 -24.09 -73.00
C TYR A 53 -36.42 -24.62 -74.43
N ARG A 54 -37.67 -25.02 -74.71
CA ARG A 54 -38.08 -25.52 -76.01
C ARG A 54 -38.30 -24.34 -76.93
N PHE A 55 -37.57 -24.33 -78.05
CA PHE A 55 -37.64 -23.29 -79.07
C PHE A 55 -39.09 -23.09 -79.54
N ASP A 56 -39.71 -21.97 -79.14
CA ASP A 56 -41.09 -21.64 -79.49
C ASP A 56 -41.14 -21.14 -80.94
N SER A 57 -41.23 -22.10 -81.86
CA SER A 57 -41.32 -21.83 -83.30
C SER A 57 -42.53 -20.97 -83.66
N THR A 58 -43.61 -21.04 -82.88
CA THR A 58 -44.85 -20.29 -83.12
C THR A 58 -44.72 -18.81 -82.74
N ALA A 59 -43.95 -18.50 -81.69
CA ALA A 59 -43.63 -17.11 -81.33
C ALA A 59 -42.73 -16.48 -82.40
N LEU A 60 -41.82 -17.27 -82.94
CA LEU A 60 -40.91 -16.83 -84.00
C LEU A 60 -41.62 -16.64 -85.34
N GLU A 61 -42.58 -17.49 -85.68
CA GLU A 61 -43.46 -17.33 -86.85
C GLU A 61 -44.36 -16.11 -86.72
N ARG A 62 -44.94 -15.86 -85.54
CA ARG A 62 -45.70 -14.63 -85.25
C ARG A 62 -44.83 -13.38 -85.31
N ALA A 63 -43.62 -13.44 -84.77
CA ALA A 63 -42.67 -12.33 -84.86
C ALA A 63 -42.24 -12.06 -86.31
N ALA A 64 -42.06 -13.11 -87.12
CA ALA A 64 -41.71 -12.99 -88.54
C ALA A 64 -42.86 -12.43 -89.38
N GLN A 65 -44.11 -12.84 -89.13
CA GLN A 65 -45.29 -12.25 -89.76
C GLN A 65 -45.46 -10.78 -89.35
N ALA A 66 -45.35 -10.46 -88.05
CA ALA A 66 -45.43 -9.10 -87.54
C ALA A 66 -44.33 -8.20 -88.13
N ALA A 67 -43.10 -8.71 -88.30
CA ALA A 67 -42.01 -7.97 -88.94
C ALA A 67 -42.31 -7.65 -90.41
N ARG A 68 -42.86 -8.62 -91.18
CA ARG A 68 -43.26 -8.41 -92.59
C ARG A 68 -44.42 -7.41 -92.73
N GLU A 69 -45.35 -7.40 -91.79
CA GLU A 69 -46.45 -6.42 -91.76
C GLU A 69 -45.94 -5.02 -91.39
N LEU A 70 -44.98 -4.94 -90.46
CA LEU A 70 -44.31 -3.70 -90.09
C LEU A 70 -43.58 -3.08 -91.28
N GLU A 71 -42.82 -3.86 -92.06
CA GLU A 71 -42.07 -3.39 -93.24
C GLU A 71 -42.95 -2.80 -94.35
N LYS A 72 -44.19 -3.26 -94.49
CA LYS A 72 -45.15 -2.71 -95.47
C LYS A 72 -45.73 -1.35 -95.05
N SER A 73 -45.64 -0.98 -93.78
CA SER A 73 -46.17 0.27 -93.26
C SER A 73 -45.21 1.45 -93.50
N LYS A 74 -45.75 2.65 -93.74
CA LYS A 74 -44.93 3.86 -93.96
C LYS A 74 -44.09 4.27 -92.73
N HIS A 75 -44.50 3.86 -91.53
CA HIS A 75 -43.89 4.23 -90.24
C HIS A 75 -43.06 3.09 -89.61
N ALA A 76 -42.66 2.10 -90.42
CA ALA A 76 -41.93 0.92 -89.94
C ALA A 76 -40.71 1.25 -89.07
N LYS A 77 -39.97 2.31 -89.47
CA LYS A 77 -38.77 2.77 -88.77
C LYS A 77 -39.10 3.35 -87.39
N GLU A 78 -40.12 4.19 -87.29
CA GLU A 78 -40.54 4.84 -86.04
C GLU A 78 -41.11 3.81 -85.06
N ALA A 79 -41.89 2.83 -85.53
CA ALA A 79 -42.40 1.75 -84.70
C ALA A 79 -41.29 0.81 -84.18
N LEU A 80 -40.26 0.54 -85.01
CA LEU A 80 -39.09 -0.24 -84.58
C LEU A 80 -38.26 0.54 -83.56
N GLU A 81 -38.07 1.84 -83.74
CA GLU A 81 -37.41 2.71 -82.76
C GLU A 81 -38.17 2.77 -81.44
N LEU A 82 -39.50 2.89 -81.45
CA LEU A 82 -40.34 2.83 -80.25
C LEU A 82 -40.22 1.48 -79.54
N SER A 83 -40.23 0.36 -80.27
CA SER A 83 -40.02 -0.97 -79.70
C SER A 83 -38.63 -1.12 -79.07
N LYS A 84 -37.59 -0.59 -79.74
CA LYS A 84 -36.22 -0.58 -79.22
C LYS A 84 -36.12 0.27 -77.95
N LEU A 85 -36.77 1.42 -77.91
CA LEU A 85 -36.86 2.27 -76.72
C LEU A 85 -37.60 1.55 -75.58
N GLN A 86 -38.73 0.89 -75.86
CA GLN A 86 -39.50 0.15 -74.87
C GLN A 86 -38.74 -1.06 -74.29
N GLU A 87 -38.01 -1.80 -75.12
CA GLU A 87 -37.11 -2.86 -74.66
C GLU A 87 -35.96 -2.30 -73.81
N SER A 88 -35.39 -1.15 -74.22
CA SER A 88 -34.36 -0.50 -73.41
C SER A 88 -34.89 -0.05 -72.03
N THR A 89 -36.11 0.51 -71.97
CA THR A 89 -36.73 0.88 -70.68
C THR A 89 -37.01 -0.36 -69.84
N ARG A 90 -37.44 -1.47 -70.46
CA ARG A 90 -37.70 -2.73 -69.77
C ARG A 90 -36.43 -3.36 -69.20
N GLN A 91 -35.31 -3.27 -69.92
CA GLN A 91 -34.00 -3.67 -69.42
C GLN A 91 -33.57 -2.80 -68.24
N VAL A 92 -33.79 -1.49 -68.30
CA VAL A 92 -33.48 -0.56 -67.19
C VAL A 92 -34.36 -0.86 -65.96
N GLU A 93 -35.65 -1.16 -66.14
CA GLU A 93 -36.53 -1.57 -65.04
C GLU A 93 -36.09 -2.89 -64.40
N GLN A 94 -35.68 -3.87 -65.22
CA GLN A 94 -35.12 -5.13 -64.71
C GLN A 94 -33.81 -4.89 -63.94
N GLN A 95 -32.93 -4.04 -64.46
CA GLN A 95 -31.70 -3.64 -63.75
C GLN A 95 -32.00 -2.91 -62.45
N ALA A 96 -33.03 -2.06 -62.40
CA ALA A 96 -33.45 -1.39 -61.19
C ALA A 96 -33.91 -2.41 -60.13
N LYS A 97 -34.75 -3.39 -60.51
CA LYS A 97 -35.19 -4.48 -59.62
C LYS A 97 -34.02 -5.33 -59.12
N ILE A 98 -33.06 -5.67 -59.98
CA ILE A 98 -31.84 -6.40 -59.57
C ILE A 98 -31.09 -5.61 -58.50
N LYS A 99 -30.90 -4.29 -58.69
CA LYS A 99 -30.24 -3.43 -57.71
C LYS A 99 -31.03 -3.29 -56.40
N GLU A 100 -32.36 -3.27 -56.46
CA GLU A 100 -33.20 -3.31 -55.26
C GLU A 100 -33.02 -4.62 -54.47
N TYR A 101 -32.97 -5.75 -55.15
CA TYR A 101 -32.68 -7.04 -54.50
C TYR A 101 -31.26 -7.10 -53.94
N GLU A 102 -30.27 -6.59 -54.66
CA GLU A 102 -28.89 -6.47 -54.16
C GLU A 102 -28.83 -5.60 -52.91
N ALA A 103 -29.53 -4.46 -52.89
CA ALA A 103 -29.62 -3.59 -51.73
C ALA A 103 -30.30 -4.31 -50.54
N HIS A 104 -31.37 -5.06 -50.79
CA HIS A 104 -32.05 -5.84 -49.74
C HIS A 104 -31.16 -6.97 -49.20
N ILE A 105 -30.43 -7.68 -50.05
CA ILE A 105 -29.45 -8.70 -49.64
C ILE A 105 -28.34 -8.06 -48.80
N ALA A 106 -27.83 -6.90 -49.22
CA ALA A 106 -26.82 -6.15 -48.47
C ALA A 106 -27.35 -5.72 -47.09
N GLN A 107 -28.60 -5.25 -46.99
CA GLN A 107 -29.23 -4.93 -45.72
C GLN A 107 -29.35 -6.16 -44.81
N MET A 108 -29.84 -7.29 -45.32
CA MET A 108 -29.92 -8.54 -44.55
C MET A 108 -28.54 -9.01 -44.06
N GLN A 109 -27.50 -8.86 -44.88
CA GLN A 109 -26.12 -9.19 -44.47
C GLN A 109 -25.61 -8.26 -43.35
N ILE A 110 -25.97 -6.97 -43.39
CA ILE A 110 -25.62 -6.02 -42.32
C ILE A 110 -26.33 -6.40 -41.03
N GLU A 111 -27.62 -6.76 -41.09
CA GLU A 111 -28.39 -7.19 -39.93
C GLU A 111 -27.85 -8.50 -39.33
N ALA A 112 -27.53 -9.49 -40.17
CA ALA A 112 -26.88 -10.73 -39.72
C ALA A 112 -25.55 -10.44 -39.00
N LYS A 113 -24.70 -9.58 -39.58
CA LYS A 113 -23.44 -9.17 -38.94
C LYS A 113 -23.66 -8.43 -37.62
N ARG A 114 -24.70 -7.60 -37.52
CA ARG A 114 -25.07 -6.91 -36.28
C ARG A 114 -25.52 -7.90 -35.21
N ALA A 115 -26.40 -8.84 -35.56
CA ALA A 115 -26.86 -9.88 -34.65
C ALA A 115 -25.70 -10.75 -34.12
N GLU A 116 -24.78 -11.18 -35.01
CA GLU A 116 -23.58 -11.91 -34.60
C GLU A 116 -22.68 -11.10 -33.67
N ALA A 117 -22.51 -9.80 -33.95
CA ALA A 117 -21.69 -8.92 -33.11
C ALA A 117 -22.32 -8.71 -31.73
N GLU A 118 -23.65 -8.63 -31.65
CA GLU A 118 -24.38 -8.55 -30.38
C GLU A 118 -24.25 -9.84 -29.57
N GLU A 119 -24.39 -11.01 -30.18
CA GLU A 119 -24.19 -12.30 -29.50
C GLU A 119 -22.74 -12.46 -29.02
N LYS A 120 -21.74 -12.08 -29.83
CA LYS A 120 -20.34 -12.06 -29.41
C LYS A 120 -20.10 -11.11 -28.22
N ARG A 121 -20.75 -9.94 -28.21
CA ARG A 121 -20.67 -9.00 -27.08
C ARG A 121 -21.28 -9.58 -25.81
N LYS A 122 -22.44 -10.25 -25.90
CA LYS A 122 -23.07 -10.92 -24.75
C LYS A 122 -22.17 -12.03 -24.21
N LEU A 123 -21.64 -12.89 -25.08
CA LEU A 123 -20.74 -13.96 -24.68
C LEU A 123 -19.48 -13.44 -23.99
N LEU A 124 -18.85 -12.40 -24.55
CA LEU A 124 -17.68 -11.78 -23.95
C LEU A 124 -18.00 -11.12 -22.60
N GLN A 125 -19.18 -10.53 -22.45
CA GLN A 125 -19.64 -9.99 -21.16
C GLN A 125 -19.86 -11.09 -20.11
N GLU A 126 -20.43 -12.24 -20.49
CA GLU A 126 -20.58 -13.36 -19.57
C GLU A 126 -19.23 -13.99 -19.19
N GLU A 127 -18.35 -14.16 -20.16
CA GLU A 127 -17.00 -14.69 -19.93
C GLU A 127 -16.21 -13.77 -19.00
N THR A 128 -16.24 -12.45 -19.23
CA THR A 128 -15.59 -11.47 -18.34
C THR A 128 -16.19 -11.47 -16.93
N LYS A 129 -17.51 -11.60 -16.78
CA LYS A 129 -18.16 -11.77 -15.47
C LYS A 129 -17.67 -13.04 -14.76
N GLN A 130 -17.58 -14.16 -15.48
CA GLN A 130 -17.06 -15.42 -14.92
C GLN A 130 -15.58 -15.29 -14.53
N HIS A 131 -14.75 -14.64 -15.34
CA HIS A 131 -13.35 -14.37 -15.02
C HIS A 131 -13.22 -13.49 -13.77
N GLN A 132 -14.02 -12.43 -13.65
CA GLN A 132 -14.03 -11.58 -12.46
C GLN A 132 -14.45 -12.38 -11.21
N ALA A 133 -15.50 -13.19 -11.30
CA ALA A 133 -15.95 -14.02 -10.18
C ALA A 133 -14.88 -15.04 -9.75
N ARG A 134 -14.21 -15.70 -10.71
CA ARG A 134 -13.09 -16.61 -10.43
C ARG A 134 -11.92 -15.89 -9.77
N ALA A 135 -11.56 -14.70 -10.26
CA ALA A 135 -10.48 -13.90 -9.69
C ALA A 135 -10.77 -13.47 -8.25
N GLN A 136 -12.00 -13.00 -7.98
CA GLN A 136 -12.44 -12.66 -6.62
C GLN A 136 -12.43 -13.87 -5.68
N TYR A 137 -12.91 -15.02 -6.14
CA TYR A 137 -12.90 -16.25 -5.36
C TYR A 137 -11.47 -16.70 -5.03
N GLN A 138 -10.55 -16.60 -5.99
CA GLN A 138 -9.13 -16.88 -5.75
C GLN A 138 -8.50 -15.90 -4.75
N ASP A 139 -8.83 -14.61 -4.81
CA ASP A 139 -8.36 -13.61 -3.83
C ASP A 139 -8.89 -13.93 -2.42
N GLN A 140 -10.17 -14.28 -2.29
CA GLN A 140 -10.76 -14.70 -1.02
C GLN A 140 -10.07 -15.95 -0.45
N LEU A 141 -9.78 -16.95 -1.29
CA LEU A 141 -9.05 -18.15 -0.87
C LEU A 141 -7.59 -17.85 -0.51
N ALA A 142 -6.95 -16.88 -1.17
CA ALA A 142 -5.58 -16.46 -0.83
C ALA A 142 -5.56 -15.76 0.53
N ARG A 143 -6.52 -14.88 0.80
CA ARG A 143 -6.67 -14.22 2.12
C ARG A 143 -6.92 -15.23 3.23
N LYS A 144 -7.85 -16.17 3.03
CA LYS A 144 -8.11 -17.24 4.02
C LYS A 144 -6.85 -18.08 4.31
N ARG A 145 -6.11 -18.49 3.27
CA ARG A 145 -4.86 -19.23 3.45
C ARG A 145 -3.80 -18.42 4.21
N TYR A 146 -3.72 -17.12 3.94
CA TYR A 146 -2.80 -16.21 4.63
C TYR A 146 -3.18 -16.04 6.10
N ASP A 147 -4.47 -15.84 6.39
CA ASP A 147 -4.99 -15.72 7.75
C ASP A 147 -4.78 -17.01 8.55
N ASP A 148 -5.05 -18.17 7.94
CA ASP A 148 -4.80 -19.48 8.55
C ASP A 148 -3.31 -19.66 8.87
N GLN A 149 -2.42 -19.31 7.95
CA GLN A 149 -0.96 -19.38 8.15
C GLN A 149 -0.49 -18.44 9.26
N LEU A 150 -1.02 -17.22 9.32
CA LEU A 150 -0.70 -16.24 10.36
C LEU A 150 -1.19 -16.73 11.73
N SER A 151 -2.41 -17.27 11.80
CA SER A 151 -2.98 -17.83 13.02
C SER A 151 -2.17 -19.03 13.52
N GLN A 152 -1.68 -19.88 12.62
CA GLN A 152 -0.81 -20.99 12.95
C GLN A 152 0.54 -20.51 13.49
N GLN A 153 1.13 -19.48 12.87
CA GLN A 153 2.38 -18.88 13.34
C GLN A 153 2.21 -18.24 14.74
N GLN A 154 1.10 -17.55 14.98
CA GLN A 154 0.78 -16.98 16.30
C GLN A 154 0.66 -18.07 17.36
N ARG A 155 -0.07 -19.16 17.09
CA ARG A 155 -0.17 -20.31 18.02
C ARG A 155 1.19 -20.94 18.31
N MET A 156 2.03 -21.13 17.30
CA MET A 156 3.39 -21.66 17.49
C MET A 156 4.25 -20.73 18.36
N ASN A 157 4.14 -19.41 18.15
CA ASN A 157 4.86 -18.43 18.96
C ASN A 157 4.36 -18.40 20.41
N GLU A 158 3.05 -18.47 20.61
CA GLU A 158 2.41 -18.50 21.93
C GLU A 158 2.79 -19.79 22.69
N GLU A 159 2.78 -20.95 22.03
CA GLU A 159 3.26 -22.20 22.63
C GLU A 159 4.74 -22.13 23.01
N ASN A 160 5.58 -21.53 22.16
CA ASN A 160 7.00 -21.34 22.46
C ASN A 160 7.23 -20.40 23.65
N LEU A 161 6.49 -19.29 23.72
CA LEU A 161 6.57 -18.36 24.83
C LEU A 161 6.10 -19.02 26.12
N ARG A 162 4.98 -19.75 26.08
CA ARG A 162 4.45 -20.49 27.23
C ARG A 162 5.45 -21.54 27.73
N ARG A 163 6.12 -22.28 26.84
CA ARG A 163 7.20 -23.21 27.24
C ARG A 163 8.38 -22.48 27.89
N GLN A 164 8.75 -21.30 27.41
CA GLN A 164 9.79 -20.47 28.03
C GLN A 164 9.36 -19.99 29.42
N GLU A 165 8.14 -19.47 29.56
CA GLU A 165 7.57 -19.05 30.84
C GLU A 165 7.50 -20.20 31.83
N GLU A 166 7.04 -21.39 31.40
CA GLU A 166 7.03 -22.59 32.24
C GLU A 166 8.45 -23.00 32.67
N SER A 167 9.45 -22.85 31.80
CA SER A 167 10.85 -23.15 32.15
C SER A 167 11.44 -22.14 33.15
N VAL A 168 11.15 -20.86 32.98
CA VAL A 168 11.58 -19.79 33.89
C VAL A 168 10.88 -19.94 35.23
N ALA A 169 9.57 -20.17 35.23
CA ALA A 169 8.79 -20.42 36.44
C ALA A 169 9.31 -21.64 37.21
N LYS A 170 9.70 -22.72 36.52
CA LYS A 170 10.36 -23.89 37.15
C LYS A 170 11.72 -23.53 37.77
N GLN A 171 12.53 -22.71 37.09
CA GLN A 171 13.82 -22.26 37.64
C GLN A 171 13.64 -21.34 38.85
N GLU A 172 12.67 -20.43 38.80
CA GLU A 172 12.34 -19.55 39.92
C GLU A 172 11.76 -20.32 41.10
N ALA A 173 10.89 -21.30 40.86
CA ALA A 173 10.37 -22.18 41.91
C ALA A 173 11.49 -22.99 42.56
N MET A 174 12.44 -23.52 41.77
CA MET A 174 13.61 -24.21 42.30
C MET A 174 14.49 -23.28 43.16
N ARG A 175 14.73 -22.05 42.71
CA ARG A 175 15.49 -21.04 43.48
C ARG A 175 14.77 -20.66 44.77
N LYS A 176 13.47 -20.41 44.73
CA LYS A 176 12.65 -20.11 45.91
C LYS A 176 12.69 -21.26 46.91
N ALA A 177 12.48 -22.49 46.46
CA ALA A 177 12.57 -23.67 47.33
C ALA A 177 13.97 -23.85 47.95
N THR A 178 15.04 -23.52 47.21
CA THR A 178 16.42 -23.57 47.73
C THR A 178 16.65 -22.49 48.80
N ILE A 179 16.17 -21.27 48.55
CA ILE A 179 16.28 -20.16 49.51
C ILE A 179 15.45 -20.43 50.76
N GLU A 180 14.22 -20.92 50.62
CA GLU A 180 13.37 -21.32 51.74
C GLU A 180 14.06 -22.40 52.58
N HIS A 181 14.65 -23.42 51.94
CA HIS A 181 15.38 -24.46 52.65
C HIS A 181 16.61 -23.90 53.40
N GLU A 182 17.37 -22.99 52.78
CA GLU A 182 18.51 -22.34 53.41
C GLU A 182 18.08 -21.45 54.58
N MET A 183 17.01 -20.67 54.43
CA MET A 183 16.46 -19.82 55.47
C MET A 183 15.91 -20.65 56.64
N ASP A 184 15.25 -21.77 56.37
CA ASP A 184 14.79 -22.69 57.42
C ASP A 184 15.96 -23.31 58.20
N LEU A 185 17.05 -23.67 57.50
CA LEU A 185 18.27 -24.16 58.14
C LEU A 185 18.95 -23.08 58.98
N ARG A 186 19.06 -21.85 58.45
CA ARG A 186 19.60 -20.70 59.18
C ARG A 186 18.74 -20.37 60.40
N HIS A 187 17.42 -20.33 60.25
CA HIS A 187 16.50 -20.10 61.35
C HIS A 187 16.63 -21.19 62.42
N LYS A 188 16.70 -22.46 62.04
CA LYS A 188 16.95 -23.57 62.99
C LYS A 188 18.30 -23.43 63.70
N ASN A 189 19.35 -23.00 63.01
CA ASN A 189 20.68 -22.81 63.59
C ASN A 189 20.72 -21.59 64.52
N GLU A 190 20.13 -20.47 64.13
CA GLU A 190 19.99 -19.25 64.92
C GLU A 190 19.15 -19.51 66.16
N MET A 191 18.02 -20.20 66.04
CA MET A 191 17.18 -20.58 67.17
C MET A 191 17.95 -21.42 68.18
N LYS A 192 18.74 -22.40 67.73
CA LYS A 192 19.59 -23.21 68.61
C LYS A 192 20.69 -22.37 69.28
N ARG A 193 21.29 -21.43 68.55
CA ARG A 193 22.33 -20.53 69.08
C ARG A 193 21.76 -19.57 70.11
N VAL A 194 20.63 -18.93 69.82
CA VAL A 194 19.91 -18.03 70.72
C VAL A 194 19.43 -18.79 71.95
N GLU A 195 18.93 -20.02 71.81
CA GLU A 195 18.56 -20.85 72.95
C GLU A 195 19.77 -21.18 73.85
N ALA A 196 20.93 -21.46 73.26
CA ALA A 196 22.17 -21.69 74.00
C ALA A 196 22.68 -20.41 74.68
N GLU A 197 22.68 -19.28 73.97
CA GLU A 197 23.08 -17.97 74.50
C GLU A 197 22.13 -17.50 75.61
N LEU A 198 20.81 -17.67 75.47
CA LEU A 198 19.84 -17.35 76.51
C LEU A 198 20.02 -18.24 77.74
N LYS A 199 20.29 -19.54 77.56
CA LYS A 199 20.60 -20.43 78.69
C LYS A 199 21.90 -20.06 79.38
N ALA A 200 22.92 -19.64 78.63
CA ALA A 200 24.19 -19.16 79.20
C ALA A 200 24.01 -17.83 79.93
N LYS A 201 23.32 -16.87 79.30
CA LYS A 201 23.03 -15.56 79.88
C LYS A 201 22.13 -15.66 81.11
N ALA A 202 21.13 -16.55 81.11
CA ALA A 202 20.33 -16.82 82.30
C ALA A 202 21.13 -17.37 83.49
N LYS A 203 22.26 -18.05 83.24
CA LYS A 203 23.20 -18.46 84.30
C LYS A 203 24.06 -17.28 84.77
N ILE A 204 24.59 -16.50 83.83
CA ILE A 204 25.42 -15.32 84.13
C ILE A 204 24.62 -14.25 84.88
N ASP A 205 23.38 -13.96 84.47
CA ASP A 205 22.51 -12.97 85.11
C ASP A 205 22.08 -13.42 86.53
N ARG A 206 22.09 -14.73 86.82
CA ARG A 206 21.90 -15.23 88.20
C ARG A 206 23.12 -14.98 89.07
N GLU A 207 24.32 -15.04 88.49
CA GLU A 207 25.59 -14.85 89.20
C GLU A 207 25.95 -13.35 89.34
N ASN A 208 25.57 -12.50 88.38
CA ASN A 208 25.94 -11.08 88.31
C ASN A 208 24.83 -10.10 88.75
N ARG A 209 23.78 -10.60 89.41
CA ARG A 209 22.62 -9.81 89.83
C ARG A 209 23.01 -8.63 90.72
N ASP A 210 24.00 -8.82 91.59
CA ASP A 210 24.40 -7.82 92.59
C ASP A 210 25.22 -6.69 91.96
N LEU A 211 26.11 -7.01 91.01
CA LEU A 211 26.93 -6.01 90.27
C LEU A 211 26.08 -5.12 89.33
N THR A 212 24.99 -5.64 88.78
CA THR A 212 24.16 -4.92 87.80
C THR A 212 23.33 -3.81 88.45
N LEU A 213 22.89 -4.02 89.69
CA LEU A 213 22.13 -3.04 90.45
C LEU A 213 22.96 -1.78 90.76
N GLU A 214 24.26 -1.95 91.00
CA GLU A 214 25.17 -0.83 91.25
C GLU A 214 25.42 0.02 90.00
N GLN A 215 25.59 -0.61 88.83
CA GLN A 215 25.78 0.11 87.57
C GLN A 215 24.55 0.92 87.11
N ILE A 216 23.34 0.41 87.38
CA ILE A 216 22.09 1.11 87.05
C ILE A 216 21.97 2.41 87.86
N ARG A 217 22.40 2.41 89.13
CA ARG A 217 22.41 3.63 89.96
C ARG A 217 23.36 4.68 89.41
N LEU A 218 24.58 4.29 89.04
CA LEU A 218 25.57 5.23 88.50
C LEU A 218 25.12 5.88 87.18
N LYS A 219 24.54 5.11 86.26
CA LYS A 219 24.01 5.64 84.99
C LYS A 219 22.83 6.60 85.16
N ALA A 220 22.00 6.40 86.18
CA ALA A 220 20.88 7.29 86.45
C ALA A 220 21.35 8.69 86.90
N GLU A 221 22.49 8.77 87.60
CA GLU A 221 23.08 10.02 88.05
C GLU A 221 23.70 10.83 86.89
N GLU A 222 24.43 10.18 85.97
CA GLU A 222 25.06 10.83 84.81
C GLU A 222 24.04 11.41 83.81
N ASN A 223 22.95 10.70 83.56
CA ASN A 223 21.90 11.15 82.65
C ASN A 223 21.21 12.42 83.15
N ARG A 224 21.07 12.59 84.48
CA ARG A 224 20.46 13.79 85.07
C ARG A 224 21.31 15.03 84.85
N VAL A 225 22.64 14.91 84.91
CA VAL A 225 23.58 16.02 84.70
C VAL A 225 23.58 16.47 83.24
N THR A 226 23.62 15.52 82.30
CA THR A 226 23.67 15.79 80.85
C THR A 226 22.43 16.53 80.33
N VAL A 227 21.24 16.19 80.86
CA VAL A 227 19.99 16.85 80.46
C VAL A 227 19.95 18.30 80.96
N LEU A 228 20.47 18.59 82.16
CA LEU A 228 20.51 19.96 82.69
C LEU A 228 21.46 20.87 81.90
N GLU A 229 22.58 20.33 81.44
CA GLU A 229 23.61 21.08 80.71
C GLU A 229 23.18 21.42 79.27
N SER A 230 22.50 20.49 78.60
CA SER A 230 21.95 20.71 77.25
C SER A 230 20.83 21.76 77.22
N ILE A 231 19.94 21.77 78.22
CA ILE A 231 18.87 22.78 78.33
C ILE A 231 19.46 24.18 78.59
N LYS A 232 20.47 24.27 79.46
CA LYS A 232 21.14 25.55 79.78
C LYS A 232 21.89 26.12 78.57
N THR A 233 22.54 25.25 77.79
CA THR A 233 23.29 25.65 76.59
C THR A 233 22.34 26.08 75.46
N ALA A 234 21.25 25.35 75.23
CA ALA A 234 20.25 25.74 74.23
C ALA A 234 19.54 27.06 74.60
N GLY A 235 19.20 27.27 75.87
CA GLY A 235 18.54 28.50 76.34
C GLY A 235 19.42 29.75 76.23
N THR A 236 20.72 29.62 76.46
CA THR A 236 21.67 30.76 76.35
C THR A 236 21.95 31.16 74.91
N VAL A 237 22.07 30.20 74.00
CA VAL A 237 22.27 30.46 72.57
C VAL A 237 21.02 31.08 71.93
N ILE A 238 19.82 30.60 72.28
CA ILE A 238 18.56 31.15 71.76
C ILE A 238 18.29 32.55 72.33
N GLY A 239 18.53 32.76 73.63
CA GLY A 239 18.31 34.06 74.28
C GLY A 239 19.25 35.15 73.76
N SER A 240 20.54 34.85 73.59
CA SER A 240 21.52 35.79 73.03
C SER A 240 21.25 36.11 71.55
N GLY A 241 20.82 35.12 70.77
CA GLY A 241 20.43 35.31 69.37
C GLY A 241 19.19 36.19 69.20
N ALA A 242 18.15 36.01 70.03
CA ALA A 242 16.93 36.80 69.98
C ALA A 242 17.16 38.27 70.38
N GLN A 243 17.99 38.52 71.40
CA GLN A 243 18.30 39.87 71.85
C GLN A 243 19.16 40.66 70.84
N ALA A 244 20.07 39.98 70.13
CA ALA A 244 20.85 40.57 69.05
C ALA A 244 20.01 40.90 67.80
N MET A 245 18.92 40.17 67.55
CA MET A 245 17.96 40.49 66.49
C MET A 245 17.07 41.68 66.86
N LEU A 246 16.65 41.82 68.11
CA LEU A 246 15.77 42.93 68.53
C LEU A 246 16.47 44.29 68.60
N THR A 247 17.80 44.31 68.68
CA THR A 247 18.59 45.54 68.90
C THR A 247 19.25 46.09 67.63
N ASP A 248 19.55 45.24 66.63
CA ASP A 248 20.28 45.63 65.42
C ASP A 248 19.46 45.44 64.13
N TRP A 249 19.00 46.55 63.54
CA TRP A 249 18.27 46.54 62.25
C TRP A 249 19.09 45.94 61.09
N ASN A 250 20.41 46.12 61.08
CA ASN A 250 21.28 45.54 60.05
C ASN A 250 21.36 44.01 60.14
N LYS A 251 21.33 43.45 61.36
CA LYS A 251 21.32 41.99 61.56
C LYS A 251 19.97 41.39 61.20
N VAL A 252 18.87 42.08 61.50
CA VAL A 252 17.52 41.68 61.06
C VAL A 252 17.41 41.67 59.54
N LEU A 253 17.87 42.72 58.86
CA LEU A 253 17.84 42.79 57.40
C LEU A 253 18.66 41.67 56.76
N THR A 254 19.84 41.37 57.32
CA THR A 254 20.70 40.28 56.84
C THR A 254 20.06 38.90 57.07
N ALA A 255 19.44 38.68 58.23
CA ALA A 255 18.73 37.44 58.54
C ALA A 255 17.49 37.26 57.66
N ALA A 256 16.68 38.30 57.49
CA ALA A 256 15.52 38.29 56.61
C ALA A 256 15.92 38.12 55.13
N GLY A 257 16.99 38.78 54.69
CA GLY A 257 17.60 38.59 53.37
C GLY A 257 18.12 37.17 53.17
N GLY A 258 18.80 36.61 54.16
CA GLY A 258 19.29 35.23 54.11
C GLY A 258 18.17 34.20 54.07
N LEU A 259 17.13 34.36 54.88
CA LEU A 259 15.95 33.48 54.89
C LEU A 259 15.14 33.58 53.59
N SER A 260 14.96 34.79 53.05
CA SER A 260 14.26 34.99 51.77
C SER A 260 15.05 34.45 50.58
N LEU A 261 16.38 34.62 50.55
CA LEU A 261 17.25 34.02 49.54
C LEU A 261 17.28 32.49 49.64
N LEU A 262 17.28 31.92 50.84
CA LEU A 262 17.13 30.47 51.04
C LEU A 262 15.77 29.97 50.55
N ALA A 263 14.69 30.67 50.90
CA ALA A 263 13.34 30.32 50.43
C ALA A 263 13.23 30.41 48.90
N LEU A 264 13.77 31.48 48.29
CA LEU A 264 13.87 31.63 46.84
C LEU A 264 14.71 30.52 46.20
N GLY A 265 15.85 30.19 46.79
CA GLY A 265 16.73 29.11 46.34
C GLY A 265 16.00 27.77 46.34
N ILE A 266 15.38 27.39 47.47
CA ILE A 266 14.62 26.14 47.60
C ILE A 266 13.45 26.09 46.61
N TYR A 267 12.68 27.18 46.48
CA TYR A 267 11.52 27.22 45.60
C TYR A 267 11.93 27.18 44.12
N SER A 268 12.98 27.91 43.74
CA SER A 268 13.55 27.87 42.39
C SER A 268 14.12 26.49 42.04
N ALA A 269 14.82 25.84 42.98
CA ALA A 269 15.37 24.50 42.78
C ALA A 269 14.24 23.48 42.60
N LYS A 270 13.19 23.57 43.43
CA LYS A 270 12.02 22.69 43.32
C LYS A 270 11.30 22.86 41.97
N GLY A 271 11.14 24.10 41.49
CA GLY A 271 10.55 24.37 40.17
C GLY A 271 11.45 23.94 39.01
N ALA A 272 12.75 24.27 39.07
CA ALA A 272 13.71 23.99 38.01
C ALA A 272 13.98 22.48 37.84
N THR A 273 13.97 21.71 38.93
CA THR A 273 14.19 20.26 38.89
C THR A 273 13.10 19.55 38.10
N GLY A 274 11.83 19.95 38.27
CA GLY A 274 10.72 19.35 37.52
C GLY A 274 10.77 19.64 36.02
N VAL A 275 11.11 20.87 35.63
CA VAL A 275 11.26 21.26 34.21
C VAL A 275 12.46 20.56 33.58
N THR A 276 13.58 20.50 34.30
CA THR A 276 14.81 19.84 33.83
C THR A 276 14.62 18.34 33.70
N ALA A 277 13.95 17.69 34.66
CA ALA A 277 13.60 16.27 34.59
C ALA A 277 12.72 15.97 33.37
N ARG A 278 11.65 16.76 33.14
CA ARG A 278 10.81 16.61 31.94
C ARG A 278 11.57 16.88 30.63
N TYR A 279 12.49 17.84 30.63
CA TYR A 279 13.35 18.12 29.47
C TYR A 279 14.27 16.94 29.16
N ILE A 280 14.91 16.36 30.18
CA ILE A 280 15.78 15.17 30.05
C ILE A 280 14.97 13.94 29.63
N GLU A 281 13.80 13.71 30.23
CA GLU A 281 12.88 12.62 29.88
C GLU A 281 12.47 12.68 28.41
N SER A 282 12.18 13.88 27.89
CA SER A 282 11.85 14.08 26.47
C SER A 282 12.99 13.77 25.50
N ARG A 283 14.24 13.79 25.99
CA ARG A 283 15.47 13.56 25.20
C ARG A 283 15.99 12.13 25.30
N LEU A 284 15.81 11.44 26.43
CA LEU A 284 16.39 10.10 26.66
C LEU A 284 15.46 8.95 26.25
N GLY A 285 14.14 9.11 26.37
CA GLY A 285 13.20 7.99 26.23
C GLY A 285 12.66 7.76 24.82
N LYS A 286 12.92 8.65 23.87
CA LYS A 286 12.38 8.57 22.51
C LYS A 286 13.53 8.44 21.52
N PRO A 287 13.63 7.35 20.73
CA PRO A 287 14.60 7.30 19.66
C PRO A 287 14.35 8.48 18.73
N SER A 288 15.41 9.23 18.42
CA SER A 288 15.32 10.37 17.53
C SER A 288 15.02 9.87 16.12
N LEU A 289 13.74 9.84 15.75
CA LEU A 289 13.27 9.40 14.44
C LEU A 289 13.89 10.26 13.32
N VAL A 290 14.27 11.49 13.63
CA VAL A 290 14.93 12.44 12.72
C VAL A 290 16.43 12.45 12.98
N ARG A 291 17.23 11.93 12.02
CA ARG A 291 18.70 11.85 12.14
C ARG A 291 19.44 13.11 11.71
N GLU A 292 18.91 13.80 10.69
CA GLU A 292 19.42 15.11 10.25
C GLU A 292 18.24 16.07 10.15
N THR A 293 18.33 17.26 10.75
CA THR A 293 17.32 18.33 10.60
C THR A 293 17.96 19.66 10.27
N SER A 294 17.30 20.47 9.43
CA SER A 294 17.66 21.86 9.16
C SER A 294 17.16 22.86 10.21
N ARG A 295 16.32 22.43 11.16
CA ARG A 295 15.67 23.35 12.11
C ARG A 295 16.67 23.80 13.18
N PHE A 296 16.76 25.11 13.39
CA PHE A 296 17.59 25.71 14.43
C PHE A 296 17.03 25.34 15.82
N SER A 297 17.83 24.63 16.62
CA SER A 297 17.54 24.48 18.05
C SER A 297 18.05 25.72 18.78
N LEU A 298 17.23 26.30 19.66
CA LEU A 298 17.63 27.47 20.47
C LEU A 298 18.91 27.20 21.27
N LEU A 299 19.06 25.97 21.77
CA LEU A 299 20.24 25.53 22.51
C LEU A 299 21.51 25.43 21.65
N ASP A 300 21.40 24.95 20.40
CA ASP A 300 22.54 24.92 19.47
C ASP A 300 22.92 26.31 18.98
N SER A 301 21.92 27.20 18.82
CA SER A 301 22.14 28.58 18.37
C SER A 301 22.96 29.39 19.39
N VAL A 302 22.79 29.09 20.68
CA VAL A 302 23.58 29.68 21.77
C VAL A 302 25.00 29.09 21.83
N LYS A 303 25.17 27.80 21.54
CA LYS A 303 26.49 27.13 21.54
C LYS A 303 27.34 27.49 20.32
N HIS A 304 26.72 27.72 19.15
CA HIS A 304 27.43 27.98 17.89
C HIS A 304 26.89 29.24 17.17
N PRO A 305 27.07 30.45 17.75
CA PRO A 305 26.52 31.68 17.18
C PRO A 305 27.11 32.00 15.80
N ILE A 306 28.40 31.76 15.59
CA ILE A 306 29.11 32.06 14.34
C ILE A 306 28.63 31.18 13.19
N GLU A 307 28.41 29.89 13.43
CA GLU A 307 27.91 28.96 12.42
C GLU A 307 26.46 29.28 12.03
N THR A 308 25.66 29.69 13.00
CA THR A 308 24.26 30.07 12.80
C THR A 308 24.16 31.30 11.89
N VAL A 309 24.99 32.32 12.14
CA VAL A 309 25.08 33.51 11.29
C VAL A 309 25.61 33.18 9.89
N LYS A 310 26.60 32.30 9.77
CA LYS A 310 27.14 31.85 8.47
C LYS A 310 26.10 31.10 7.64
N LYS A 311 25.29 30.24 8.27
CA LYS A 311 24.19 29.51 7.62
C LYS A 311 23.05 30.43 7.18
N LEU A 312 22.79 31.51 7.91
CA LEU A 312 21.83 32.55 7.50
C LEU A 312 22.30 33.34 6.26
N ARG A 313 23.61 33.44 6.04
CA ARG A 313 24.22 34.30 5.02
C ARG A 313 24.55 33.58 3.70
N THR A 314 24.49 32.25 3.65
CA THR A 314 24.82 31.50 2.42
C THR A 314 23.74 31.61 1.34
N THR A 315 24.18 32.01 0.15
CA THR A 315 23.41 32.25 -1.08
C THR A 315 22.79 31.00 -1.69
N GLU A 316 21.72 31.22 -2.47
CA GLU A 316 20.98 30.22 -3.25
C GLU A 316 21.90 29.49 -4.25
N GLN A 317 22.46 28.34 -3.85
CA GLN A 317 23.18 27.45 -4.76
C GLN A 317 22.16 26.63 -5.56
N ASP A 318 22.37 26.50 -6.88
CA ASP A 318 21.54 25.66 -7.77
C ASP A 318 21.35 24.25 -7.18
N ALA A 319 20.11 23.77 -7.18
CA ALA A 319 19.72 22.48 -6.62
C ALA A 319 20.49 21.29 -7.24
N LEU A 320 20.97 21.46 -8.48
CA LEU A 320 21.64 20.42 -9.25
C LEU A 320 23.18 20.57 -9.26
N SER A 321 23.73 21.62 -8.65
CA SER A 321 25.18 21.84 -8.62
C SER A 321 25.93 20.67 -7.99
N GLY A 322 26.83 20.03 -8.73
CA GLY A 322 27.62 18.89 -8.27
C GLY A 322 26.88 17.55 -8.19
N ILE A 323 25.74 17.39 -8.85
CA ILE A 323 25.11 16.08 -9.12
C ILE A 323 25.26 15.81 -10.62
N ILE A 324 25.92 14.70 -10.98
CA ILE A 324 26.07 14.29 -12.39
C ILE A 324 24.86 13.44 -12.76
N LEU A 325 24.06 13.90 -13.74
CA LEU A 325 22.81 13.27 -14.15
C LEU A 325 22.77 13.09 -15.66
N ALA A 326 21.97 12.14 -16.13
CA ALA A 326 21.64 12.07 -17.55
C ALA A 326 20.80 13.31 -17.94
N PRO A 327 20.99 13.90 -19.14
CA PRO A 327 20.35 15.17 -19.51
C PRO A 327 18.83 15.20 -19.34
N LYS A 328 18.14 14.12 -19.74
CA LYS A 328 16.68 13.97 -19.60
C LYS A 328 16.23 13.91 -18.13
N LEU A 329 17.06 13.37 -17.24
CA LEU A 329 16.77 13.29 -15.81
C LEU A 329 17.07 14.63 -15.14
N GLU A 330 18.14 15.30 -15.56
CA GLU A 330 18.47 16.65 -15.09
C GLU A 330 17.33 17.63 -15.35
N GLU A 331 16.79 17.66 -16.57
CA GLU A 331 15.67 18.52 -16.97
C GLU A 331 14.44 18.29 -16.07
N ARG A 332 14.03 17.03 -15.90
CA ARG A 332 12.91 16.66 -15.02
C ARG A 332 13.12 17.06 -13.57
N LEU A 333 14.33 16.87 -13.04
CA LEU A 333 14.65 17.22 -11.67
C LEU A 333 14.77 18.74 -11.48
N ARG A 334 15.19 19.48 -12.52
CA ARG A 334 15.20 20.95 -12.53
C ARG A 334 13.78 21.50 -12.47
N ASP A 335 12.86 20.97 -13.26
CA ASP A 335 11.44 21.36 -13.24
C ASP A 335 10.82 21.12 -11.86
N VAL A 336 11.11 19.96 -11.26
CA VAL A 336 10.69 19.64 -9.89
C VAL A 336 11.25 20.65 -8.89
N ALA A 337 12.52 21.03 -9.01
CA ALA A 337 13.15 22.00 -8.12
C ALA A 337 12.52 23.40 -8.23
N ILE A 338 12.26 23.86 -9.46
CA ILE A 338 11.60 25.14 -9.73
C ILE A 338 10.16 25.11 -9.21
N ALA A 339 9.41 24.06 -9.51
CA ALA A 339 8.04 23.89 -9.03
C ALA A 339 7.98 23.91 -7.51
N THR A 340 8.88 23.19 -6.83
CA THR A 340 8.93 23.13 -5.37
C THR A 340 9.27 24.49 -4.74
N LYS A 341 10.21 25.24 -5.33
CA LYS A 341 10.56 26.61 -4.90
C LYS A 341 9.35 27.54 -5.04
N ASN A 342 8.66 27.49 -6.17
CA ASN A 342 7.46 28.29 -6.43
C ASN A 342 6.30 27.90 -5.52
N THR A 343 6.10 26.61 -5.26
CA THR A 343 5.09 26.12 -4.30
C THR A 343 5.35 26.68 -2.90
N LYS A 344 6.61 26.72 -2.45
CA LYS A 344 6.96 27.32 -1.16
C LYS A 344 6.69 28.82 -1.14
N GLN A 345 7.11 29.56 -2.16
CA GLN A 345 6.88 31.01 -2.24
C GLN A 345 5.38 31.35 -2.24
N ASN A 346 4.58 30.56 -2.94
CA ASN A 346 3.12 30.74 -3.02
C ASN A 346 2.34 30.07 -1.88
N ARG A 347 3.02 29.47 -0.89
CA ARG A 347 2.41 28.72 0.23
C ARG A 347 1.40 27.65 -0.23
N GLY A 348 1.70 26.98 -1.34
CA GLY A 348 0.86 25.93 -1.92
C GLY A 348 1.09 24.56 -1.28
N MET A 349 0.28 23.58 -1.70
CA MET A 349 0.40 22.19 -1.25
C MET A 349 1.55 21.47 -1.98
N TYR A 350 2.38 20.75 -1.24
CA TYR A 350 3.50 19.98 -1.80
C TYR A 350 3.04 18.66 -2.41
N ARG A 351 3.79 18.19 -3.41
CA ARG A 351 3.63 16.86 -4.01
C ARG A 351 4.62 15.88 -3.39
N ASN A 352 4.18 14.65 -3.20
CA ASN A 352 5.05 13.55 -2.75
C ASN A 352 5.86 13.01 -3.93
N ILE A 353 7.17 12.84 -3.74
CA ILE A 353 8.09 12.37 -4.77
C ILE A 353 8.76 11.09 -4.28
N LEU A 354 8.63 10.01 -5.04
CA LEU A 354 9.33 8.75 -4.80
C LEU A 354 10.54 8.65 -5.71
N MET A 355 11.74 8.57 -5.13
CA MET A 355 12.98 8.34 -5.85
C MET A 355 13.39 6.87 -5.66
N HIS A 356 13.47 6.11 -6.74
CA HIS A 356 13.88 4.70 -6.70
C HIS A 356 15.20 4.49 -7.46
N GLY A 357 15.94 3.46 -7.08
CA GLY A 357 17.18 3.05 -7.74
C GLY A 357 18.16 2.38 -6.78
N PRO A 358 19.27 1.82 -7.30
CA PRO A 358 20.31 1.17 -6.49
C PRO A 358 20.84 2.06 -5.33
N PRO A 359 21.34 1.49 -4.23
CA PRO A 359 21.99 2.28 -3.18
C PRO A 359 23.19 3.06 -3.77
N GLY A 360 23.47 4.25 -3.22
CA GLY A 360 24.59 5.07 -3.69
C GLY A 360 24.33 5.98 -4.91
N THR A 361 23.14 5.93 -5.55
CA THR A 361 22.81 6.77 -6.72
C THR A 361 22.46 8.23 -6.41
N GLY A 362 22.83 8.75 -5.24
CA GLY A 362 22.65 10.18 -4.92
C GLY A 362 21.21 10.64 -4.60
N LYS A 363 20.22 9.75 -4.46
CA LYS A 363 18.81 10.10 -4.13
C LYS A 363 18.70 10.99 -2.89
N THR A 364 19.32 10.58 -1.78
CA THR A 364 19.32 11.32 -0.52
C THR A 364 20.05 12.66 -0.66
N MET A 365 21.13 12.71 -1.45
CA MET A 365 21.89 13.92 -1.71
C MET A 365 21.06 14.94 -2.50
N PHE A 366 20.32 14.51 -3.52
CA PHE A 366 19.41 15.37 -4.26
C PHE A 366 18.30 15.93 -3.36
N ALA A 367 17.67 15.09 -2.52
CA ALA A 367 16.65 15.55 -1.58
C ALA A 367 17.18 16.64 -0.62
N LYS A 368 18.41 16.49 -0.12
CA LYS A 368 19.07 17.47 0.75
C LYS A 368 19.33 18.80 0.04
N LYS A 369 19.82 18.74 -1.21
CA LYS A 369 20.06 19.95 -2.03
C LYS A 369 18.77 20.64 -2.46
N LEU A 370 17.74 19.86 -2.82
CA LEU A 370 16.41 20.38 -3.15
C LEU A 370 15.80 21.16 -1.99
N ALA A 371 15.89 20.63 -0.77
CA ALA A 371 15.43 21.32 0.43
C ALA A 371 16.21 22.62 0.66
N LYS A 372 17.55 22.59 0.56
CA LYS A 372 18.39 23.78 0.70
C LYS A 372 18.08 24.87 -0.34
N HIS A 373 17.97 24.51 -1.61
CA HIS A 373 17.68 25.45 -2.71
C HIS A 373 16.26 26.03 -2.64
N SER A 374 15.28 25.20 -2.26
CA SER A 374 13.90 25.65 -2.07
C SER A 374 13.71 26.34 -0.71
N GLY A 375 14.74 26.37 0.14
CA GLY A 375 14.69 26.83 1.53
C GLY A 375 13.76 26.01 2.44
N MET A 376 13.33 24.82 2.03
CA MET A 376 12.46 23.97 2.83
C MET A 376 13.23 23.34 3.99
N ASP A 377 12.48 22.92 5.01
CA ASP A 377 13.07 22.09 6.05
C ASP A 377 13.41 20.70 5.53
N TYR A 378 14.59 20.21 5.92
CA TYR A 378 15.07 18.87 5.60
C TYR A 378 15.01 18.00 6.85
N ALA A 379 14.49 16.78 6.69
CA ALA A 379 14.52 15.75 7.72
C ALA A 379 14.76 14.38 7.08
N ILE A 380 15.77 13.64 7.57
CA ILE A 380 15.91 12.22 7.23
C ILE A 380 15.25 11.39 8.34
N LEU A 381 14.27 10.59 7.95
CA LEU A 381 13.66 9.55 8.78
C LEU A 381 14.20 8.20 8.31
N THR A 382 14.89 7.47 9.17
CA THR A 382 15.23 6.06 8.95
C THR A 382 14.53 5.26 10.04
N GLY A 383 13.45 4.58 9.66
CA GLY A 383 12.76 3.62 10.51
C GLY A 383 13.39 2.25 10.44
#